data_AF-A0A1N7FMP4-F1
#
_entry.id   AF-A0A1N7FMP4-F1
#
_cell.length_a   1.000
_cell.length_b   1.000
_cell.length_c   1.000
_cell.angle_alpha   90.00
_cell.angle_beta   90.00
_cell.angle_gamma   90.00
#
_symmetry.space_group_name_H-M   'P 1'
#
loop_
_entity.id
_entity.type
_entity.pdbx_description
1 polymer ?
#
loop_
_entity_poly.entity_id
_entity_poly.type
_entity_poly.pdbx_seq_one_letter_code
_entity_poly.pdbx_strand_id
1 'polypeptide(L)'
;MLTFPIFIYQKIDYYFLNPVNQDKMPDSFPKLRDKIQADMNHLTQGLPKPVYEWSYYKPTVNLISEFRRFPYNDAYLSIILDNIPKNKNLQNLPDEDSNTILSYCDYNVYTKIGKERIDKDENEFIYIQVDFEDRGVCMY
;
A
#
# COMPACT_ATOMS: atom_id res chain seq x y z
N MET A 1 0.76 26.22 -24.67
CA MET A 1 0.77 24.75 -24.44
C MET A 1 2.03 24.41 -23.69
N LEU A 2 1.94 24.19 -22.38
CA LEU A 2 3.09 23.86 -21.55
C LEU A 2 2.55 23.02 -20.39
N THR A 3 2.89 21.73 -20.38
CA THR A 3 3.16 20.87 -19.21
C THR A 3 2.98 19.39 -19.57
N PHE A 4 3.99 18.74 -20.14
CA PHE A 4 4.19 17.28 -19.99
C PHE A 4 5.66 16.88 -20.25
N PRO A 5 6.63 17.22 -19.36
CA PRO A 5 7.84 16.41 -19.31
C PRO A 5 8.31 15.97 -17.92
N ILE A 6 7.60 16.30 -16.82
CA ILE A 6 8.16 16.06 -15.47
C ILE A 6 7.96 14.61 -14.97
N PHE A 7 6.94 13.89 -15.44
CA PHE A 7 6.63 12.54 -14.93
C PHE A 7 7.49 11.40 -15.49
N ILE A 8 8.14 11.61 -16.65
CA ILE A 8 8.94 10.55 -17.30
C ILE A 8 10.30 10.40 -16.61
N TYR A 9 10.91 11.51 -16.19
CA TYR A 9 12.26 11.50 -15.60
C TYR A 9 12.28 10.76 -14.25
N GLN A 10 11.34 11.05 -13.34
CA GLN A 10 11.27 10.42 -12.02
C GLN A 10 11.08 8.90 -12.07
N LYS A 11 10.26 8.39 -12.99
CA LYS A 11 10.07 6.94 -13.15
C LYS A 11 11.32 6.26 -13.70
N ILE A 12 12.04 6.91 -14.61
CA ILE A 12 13.29 6.35 -15.15
C ILE A 12 14.33 6.21 -14.04
N ASP A 13 14.55 7.26 -13.26
CA ASP A 13 15.53 7.25 -12.16
C ASP A 13 15.22 6.16 -11.13
N TYR A 14 13.96 6.01 -10.73
CA TYR A 14 13.55 4.97 -9.79
C TYR A 14 13.77 3.54 -10.35
N TYR A 15 13.47 3.29 -11.62
CA TYR A 15 13.66 1.97 -12.24
C TYR A 15 15.14 1.58 -12.39
N PHE A 16 16.02 2.59 -12.53
CA PHE A 16 17.46 2.38 -12.56
C PHE A 16 18.04 2.13 -11.16
N LEU A 17 17.54 2.83 -10.14
CA LEU A 17 18.01 2.69 -8.76
C LEU A 17 17.52 1.39 -8.10
N ASN A 18 16.31 0.94 -8.43
CA ASN A 18 15.68 -0.25 -7.85
C ASN A 18 15.36 -1.28 -8.96
N PRO A 19 16.31 -2.15 -9.34
CA PRO A 19 16.07 -3.24 -10.27
C PRO A 19 15.12 -4.28 -9.66
N VAL A 20 14.49 -5.09 -10.52
CA VAL A 20 13.60 -6.18 -10.07
C VAL A 20 14.39 -7.17 -9.23
N ASN A 21 13.88 -7.49 -8.03
CA ASN A 21 14.52 -8.41 -7.11
C ASN A 21 14.08 -9.86 -7.38
N GLN A 22 14.71 -10.48 -8.38
CA GLN A 22 14.36 -11.81 -8.87
C GLN A 22 14.39 -12.90 -7.78
N ASP A 23 15.35 -12.84 -6.86
CA ASP A 23 15.52 -13.80 -5.76
C ASP A 23 14.37 -13.74 -4.73
N LYS A 24 13.54 -12.70 -4.83
CA LYS A 24 12.46 -12.40 -3.90
C LYS A 24 11.09 -12.41 -4.58
N MET A 25 11.03 -12.84 -5.84
CA MET A 25 9.77 -13.04 -6.53
C MET A 25 8.96 -14.16 -5.86
N PRO A 26 7.64 -14.02 -5.74
CA PRO A 26 6.81 -15.07 -5.17
C PRO A 26 6.78 -16.29 -6.11
N ASP A 27 6.84 -17.49 -5.54
CA ASP A 27 6.67 -18.74 -6.29
C ASP A 27 5.31 -18.84 -6.99
N SER A 28 4.32 -18.08 -6.52
CA SER A 28 2.97 -18.06 -7.08
C SER A 28 2.28 -16.71 -6.86
N PHE A 29 2.10 -15.96 -7.94
CA PHE A 29 1.35 -14.71 -7.97
C PHE A 29 -0.12 -14.85 -7.49
N PRO A 30 -0.87 -15.88 -7.90
CA PRO A 30 -2.21 -16.11 -7.37
C PRO A 30 -2.23 -16.29 -5.84
N LYS A 31 -1.32 -17.09 -5.28
CA LYS A 31 -1.24 -17.27 -3.82
C LYS A 31 -0.88 -15.98 -3.11
N LEU A 32 0.01 -15.18 -3.69
CA LEU A 32 0.35 -13.87 -3.15
C LEU A 32 -0.85 -12.92 -3.16
N ARG A 33 -1.64 -12.92 -4.24
CA ARG A 33 -2.89 -12.15 -4.31
C ARG A 33 -3.83 -12.56 -3.19
N ASP A 34 -4.07 -13.86 -3.00
CA ASP A 34 -4.95 -14.36 -1.95
C ASP A 34 -4.45 -13.95 -0.55
N LYS A 35 -3.13 -13.98 -0.32
CA LYS A 35 -2.50 -13.48 0.91
C LYS A 35 -2.76 -11.98 1.10
N ILE A 36 -2.51 -11.15 0.09
CA ILE A 36 -2.72 -9.70 0.16
C ILE A 36 -4.19 -9.38 0.45
N GLN A 37 -5.14 -10.10 -0.16
CA GLN A 37 -6.56 -9.94 0.11
C GLN A 37 -6.94 -10.35 1.54
N ALA A 38 -6.36 -11.44 2.05
CA ALA A 38 -6.56 -11.87 3.42
C ALA A 38 -5.98 -10.85 4.42
N ASP A 39 -4.78 -10.34 4.18
CA ASP A 39 -4.13 -9.32 5.01
C ASP A 39 -4.96 -8.00 5.00
N MET A 40 -5.43 -7.54 3.85
CA MET A 40 -6.33 -6.38 3.74
C MET A 40 -7.66 -6.59 4.49
N ASN A 41 -8.25 -7.78 4.38
CA ASN A 41 -9.46 -8.14 5.14
C ASN A 41 -9.22 -8.17 6.65
N HIS A 42 -8.06 -8.66 7.09
CA HIS A 42 -7.68 -8.68 8.49
C HIS A 42 -7.51 -7.26 9.04
N LEU A 43 -6.77 -6.40 8.34
CA LEU A 43 -6.56 -5.01 8.75
C LEU A 43 -7.89 -4.24 8.89
N THR A 44 -8.83 -4.52 8.01
CA THR A 44 -10.14 -3.83 7.97
C THR A 44 -11.24 -4.56 8.74
N GLN A 45 -10.91 -5.62 9.48
CA GLN A 45 -11.87 -6.36 10.27
C GLN A 45 -12.49 -5.47 11.36
N GLY A 46 -13.82 -5.41 11.40
CA GLY A 46 -14.56 -4.58 12.37
C GLY A 46 -14.85 -3.16 11.89
N LEU A 47 -14.38 -2.78 10.69
CA LEU A 47 -14.74 -1.51 10.05
C LEU A 47 -16.06 -1.61 9.27
N PRO A 48 -16.76 -0.49 9.03
CA PRO A 48 -17.87 -0.47 8.07
C PRO A 48 -17.41 -0.81 6.66
N LYS A 49 -18.34 -0.97 5.72
CA LYS A 49 -17.99 -1.11 4.30
C LYS A 49 -17.18 0.12 3.84
N PRO A 50 -16.08 -0.07 3.08
CA PRO A 50 -15.32 1.06 2.54
C PRO A 50 -16.20 1.94 1.65
N VAL A 51 -15.95 3.25 1.70
CA VAL A 51 -16.58 4.23 0.80
C VAL A 51 -16.03 4.14 -0.61
N TYR A 52 -14.81 3.62 -0.74
CA TYR A 52 -14.15 3.37 -2.00
C TYR A 52 -13.15 2.24 -1.83
N GLU A 53 -13.13 1.32 -2.80
CA GLU A 53 -12.19 0.20 -2.84
C GLU A 53 -11.83 -0.12 -4.28
N TRP A 54 -10.63 -0.62 -4.50
CA TRP A 54 -10.23 -1.24 -5.76
C TRP A 54 -9.21 -2.34 -5.53
N SER A 55 -9.17 -3.26 -6.48
CA SER A 55 -8.26 -4.40 -6.52
C SER A 55 -7.71 -4.50 -7.94
N TYR A 56 -6.39 -4.39 -8.09
CA TYR A 56 -5.69 -4.65 -9.34
C TYR A 56 -4.87 -5.93 -9.24
N TYR A 57 -5.11 -6.84 -10.17
CA TYR A 57 -4.34 -8.06 -10.35
C TYR A 57 -3.90 -8.18 -11.81
N LYS A 58 -2.61 -7.94 -12.06
CA LYS A 58 -2.03 -8.01 -13.41
C LYS A 58 -0.67 -8.73 -13.37
N PRO A 59 -0.67 -10.08 -13.37
CA PRO A 59 0.55 -10.87 -13.24
C PRO A 59 1.52 -10.68 -14.42
N THR A 60 1.04 -10.28 -15.59
CA THR A 60 1.90 -10.00 -16.76
C THR A 60 2.85 -8.82 -16.58
N VAL A 61 2.56 -7.94 -15.61
CA VAL A 61 3.42 -6.82 -15.24
C VAL A 61 3.77 -6.85 -13.76
N ASN A 62 3.66 -8.03 -13.13
CA ASN A 62 3.96 -8.25 -11.72
C ASN A 62 3.24 -7.29 -10.76
N LEU A 63 2.02 -6.86 -11.07
CA LEU A 63 1.28 -5.90 -10.26
C LEU A 63 0.17 -6.59 -9.47
N ILE A 64 0.24 -6.48 -8.14
CA ILE A 64 -0.87 -6.76 -7.23
C ILE A 64 -1.01 -5.52 -6.35
N SER A 65 -2.22 -5.00 -6.26
CA SER A 65 -2.49 -3.84 -5.44
C SER A 65 -3.93 -3.82 -4.97
N GLU A 66 -4.14 -3.61 -3.69
CA GLU A 66 -5.44 -3.50 -3.03
C GLU A 66 -5.52 -2.16 -2.32
N PHE A 67 -6.65 -1.47 -2.45
CA PHE A 67 -6.87 -0.19 -1.79
C PHE A 67 -8.26 -0.15 -1.18
N ARG A 68 -8.35 0.38 0.03
CA ARG A 68 -9.63 0.65 0.71
C ARG A 68 -9.58 2.00 1.39
N ARG A 69 -10.70 2.71 1.32
CA ARG A 69 -10.91 4.00 1.97
C ARG A 69 -12.11 3.97 2.88
N PHE A 70 -11.96 4.59 4.04
CA PHE A 70 -12.99 4.72 5.06
C PHE A 70 -13.08 6.19 5.50
N PRO A 71 -14.26 6.67 5.91
CA PRO A 71 -14.36 7.96 6.59
C PRO A 71 -13.44 7.99 7.82
N TYR A 72 -12.78 9.10 8.07
CA TYR A 72 -11.89 9.22 9.23
C TYR A 72 -12.70 9.17 10.53
N ASN A 73 -12.24 8.32 11.44
CA ASN A 73 -12.73 8.21 12.81
C ASN A 73 -11.61 7.63 13.68
N ASP A 74 -11.35 8.21 14.85
CA ASP A 74 -10.29 7.75 15.75
C ASP A 74 -10.48 6.28 16.19
N ALA A 75 -11.73 5.83 16.36
CA ALA A 75 -12.04 4.44 16.68
C ALA A 75 -11.66 3.48 15.53
N TYR A 76 -11.88 3.89 14.27
CA TYR A 76 -11.49 3.09 13.11
C TYR A 76 -9.97 3.00 12.98
N LEU A 77 -9.27 4.12 13.23
CA LEU A 77 -7.82 4.11 13.25
C LEU A 77 -7.29 3.16 14.34
N SER A 78 -7.84 3.19 15.55
CA SER A 78 -7.44 2.28 16.63
C SER A 78 -7.63 0.82 16.23
N ILE A 79 -8.78 0.47 15.64
CA ILE A 79 -9.05 -0.90 15.15
C ILE A 79 -8.02 -1.33 14.11
N ILE A 80 -7.71 -0.46 13.13
CA ILE A 80 -6.72 -0.76 12.10
C ILE A 80 -5.35 -1.04 12.73
N LEU A 81 -4.90 -0.17 13.66
CA LEU A 81 -3.61 -0.31 14.33
C LEU A 81 -3.52 -1.57 15.20
N ASP A 82 -4.62 -1.95 15.86
CA ASP A 82 -4.70 -3.17 16.67
C ASP A 82 -4.64 -4.45 15.82
N ASN A 83 -5.16 -4.40 14.59
CA ASN A 83 -5.15 -5.50 13.62
C ASN A 83 -3.79 -5.67 12.91
N ILE A 84 -2.80 -4.81 13.16
CA ILE A 84 -1.49 -4.94 12.53
C ILE A 84 -0.76 -6.17 13.09
N PRO A 85 -0.21 -7.06 12.23
CA PRO A 85 0.51 -8.24 12.68
C PRO A 85 1.74 -7.91 13.53
N LYS A 86 1.67 -8.13 14.84
CA LYS A 86 2.75 -7.81 15.79
C LYS A 86 3.97 -8.75 15.69
N ASN A 87 3.81 -9.87 15.01
CA ASN A 87 4.76 -10.99 14.96
C ASN A 87 5.48 -11.14 13.61
N LYS A 88 5.13 -10.35 12.60
CA LYS A 88 5.82 -10.33 11.31
C LYS A 88 7.07 -9.46 11.44
N ASN A 89 8.12 -9.76 10.67
CA ASN A 89 9.32 -8.91 10.56
C ASN A 89 8.95 -7.62 9.82
N LEU A 90 8.15 -6.78 10.45
CA LEU A 90 7.68 -5.52 9.89
C LEU A 90 8.83 -4.52 9.93
N GLN A 91 9.20 -4.03 8.74
CA GLN A 91 10.18 -2.96 8.59
C GLN A 91 9.43 -1.65 8.37
N ASN A 92 9.60 -0.68 9.28
CA ASN A 92 9.07 0.67 9.10
C ASN A 92 9.94 1.41 8.09
N LEU A 93 9.32 2.09 7.12
CA LEU A 93 10.08 2.84 6.12
C LEU A 93 10.45 4.25 6.63
N PRO A 94 11.70 4.70 6.41
CA PRO A 94 12.08 6.11 6.54
C PRO A 94 11.55 6.91 5.32
N ASP A 95 11.27 8.20 5.52
CA ASP A 95 10.84 9.17 4.49
C ASP A 95 9.41 8.99 3.92
N GLU A 96 8.44 8.83 4.83
CA GLU A 96 7.03 8.85 4.47
C GLU A 96 6.46 10.26 4.30
N ASP A 97 5.46 10.40 3.42
CA ASP A 97 4.76 11.67 3.23
C ASP A 97 4.03 12.11 4.52
N SER A 98 3.67 13.40 4.61
CA SER A 98 2.99 13.96 5.78
C SER A 98 1.61 13.33 6.09
N ASN A 99 1.07 12.57 5.14
CA ASN A 99 -0.24 11.97 5.19
C ASN A 99 -0.16 10.50 5.63
N THR A 100 1.01 9.87 5.61
CA THR A 100 1.23 8.53 6.14
C THR A 100 1.16 8.55 7.66
N ILE A 101 0.32 7.68 8.22
CA ILE A 101 0.31 7.40 9.66
C ILE A 101 1.34 6.31 9.97
N LEU A 102 1.32 5.26 9.16
CA LEU A 102 2.20 4.12 9.30
C LEU A 102 2.36 3.46 7.95
N SER A 103 3.57 3.03 7.66
CA SER A 103 3.83 2.10 6.59
C SER A 103 4.76 1.00 7.09
N TYR A 104 4.62 -0.18 6.49
CA TYR A 104 5.49 -1.30 6.79
C TYR A 104 5.56 -2.26 5.63
N CYS A 105 6.59 -3.10 5.66
CA CYS A 105 6.73 -4.20 4.72
C CYS A 105 6.65 -5.55 5.41
N ASP A 106 5.93 -6.48 4.78
CA ASP A 106 6.03 -7.92 5.02
C ASP A 106 6.66 -8.55 3.77
N TYR A 107 7.99 -8.69 3.78
CA TYR A 107 8.76 -9.09 2.60
C TYR A 107 8.55 -8.09 1.45
N ASN A 108 8.14 -8.53 0.25
CA ASN A 108 7.82 -7.68 -0.91
C ASN A 108 6.38 -7.14 -0.91
N VAL A 109 5.66 -7.25 0.20
CA VAL A 109 4.32 -6.65 0.33
C VAL A 109 4.44 -5.37 1.14
N TYR A 110 4.28 -4.23 0.46
CA TYR A 110 4.23 -2.92 1.07
C TYR A 110 2.82 -2.63 1.54
N THR A 111 2.65 -2.21 2.79
CA THR A 111 1.38 -1.74 3.34
C THR A 111 1.55 -0.31 3.80
N LYS A 112 0.65 0.56 3.34
CA LYS A 112 0.59 1.96 3.72
C LYS A 112 -0.79 2.28 4.31
N ILE A 113 -0.78 2.92 5.47
CA ILE A 113 -1.97 3.44 6.14
C ILE A 113 -1.77 4.94 6.29
N GLY A 114 -2.68 5.72 5.73
CA GLY A 114 -2.58 7.17 5.78
C GLY A 114 -3.93 7.86 5.93
N LYS A 115 -3.86 9.17 6.10
CA LYS A 115 -5.02 10.07 6.07
C LYS A 115 -4.98 10.87 4.79
N GLU A 116 -6.11 11.01 4.13
CA GLU A 116 -6.26 11.90 2.98
C GLU A 116 -7.46 12.81 3.15
N ARG A 117 -7.37 14.02 2.60
CA ARG A 117 -8.49 14.95 2.46
C ARG A 117 -8.89 15.00 1.00
N ILE A 118 -10.15 14.70 0.71
CA ILE A 118 -10.69 14.72 -0.66
C ILE A 118 -11.74 15.83 -0.71
N ASP A 119 -11.48 16.81 -1.59
CA ASP A 119 -12.31 17.99 -1.89
C ASP A 119 -12.39 19.11 -0.83
N LYS A 120 -12.97 20.23 -1.26
CA LYS A 120 -13.14 21.51 -0.55
C LYS A 120 -14.00 21.43 0.72
N ASP A 121 -14.67 20.30 0.96
CA ASP A 121 -15.56 20.07 2.09
C ASP A 121 -14.83 19.52 3.34
N GLU A 122 -13.50 19.50 3.33
CA GLU A 122 -12.62 19.12 4.46
C GLU A 122 -12.85 17.71 5.04
N ASN A 123 -13.56 16.84 4.33
CA ASN A 123 -13.78 15.47 4.80
C ASN A 123 -12.47 14.67 4.81
N GLU A 124 -12.12 14.18 6.00
CA GLU A 124 -10.95 13.35 6.22
C GLU A 124 -11.30 11.88 6.01
N PHE A 125 -10.38 11.14 5.41
CA PHE A 125 -10.49 9.71 5.15
C PHE A 125 -9.25 8.98 5.64
N ILE A 126 -9.43 7.75 6.10
CA ILE A 126 -8.33 6.80 6.28
C ILE A 126 -8.26 5.96 5.00
N TYR A 127 -7.07 5.86 4.43
CA TYR A 127 -6.81 4.93 3.34
C TYR A 127 -5.83 3.85 3.79
N ILE A 128 -6.03 2.66 3.23
CA ILE A 128 -5.12 1.53 3.36
C ILE A 128 -4.80 1.07 1.95
N GLN A 129 -3.51 1.01 1.64
CA GLN A 129 -2.98 0.53 0.38
C GLN A 129 -2.04 -0.63 0.66
N VAL A 130 -2.21 -1.73 -0.06
CA VAL A 130 -1.35 -2.91 0.03
C VAL A 130 -0.88 -3.28 -1.37
N ASP A 131 0.42 -3.18 -1.61
CA ASP A 131 1.06 -3.37 -2.90
C ASP A 131 2.08 -4.49 -2.84
N PHE A 132 2.19 -5.25 -3.94
CA PHE A 132 3.39 -6.04 -4.17
C PHE A 132 4.45 -5.19 -4.89
N GLU A 133 5.63 -5.11 -4.29
CA GLU A 133 6.77 -4.35 -4.78
C GLU A 133 7.85 -5.30 -5.34
N ASP A 134 7.82 -5.54 -6.66
CA ASP A 134 8.75 -6.45 -7.34
C ASP A 134 10.21 -5.94 -7.37
N ARG A 135 10.39 -4.65 -7.10
CA ARG A 135 11.67 -3.94 -7.10
C ARG A 135 12.28 -3.75 -5.71
N GLY A 136 11.68 -4.32 -4.67
CA GLY A 136 12.31 -4.37 -3.35
C GLY A 136 12.43 -3.02 -2.63
N VAL A 137 11.49 -2.09 -2.85
CA VAL A 137 11.38 -0.86 -2.01
C VAL A 137 11.28 -1.19 -0.53
N CYS A 138 10.71 -2.35 -0.25
CA CYS A 138 10.59 -2.95 1.06
C CYS A 138 11.88 -3.54 1.65
N MET A 139 13.05 -3.30 1.06
CA MET A 139 14.30 -3.97 1.44
C MET A 139 15.44 -3.00 1.77
N TYR A 140 15.21 -2.10 2.73
CA TYR A 140 16.27 -1.34 3.40
C TYR A 140 16.62 -1.94 4.76
#